data_AF-A0A3D4KAN5-F1
#
_entry.id   AF-A0A3D4KAN5-F1
#
_cell.length_a   1.000
_cell.length_b   1.000
_cell.length_c   1.000
_cell.angle_alpha   90.00
_cell.angle_beta   90.00
_cell.angle_gamma   90.00
#
_symmetry.space_group_name_H-M   'P 1'
#
loop_
_entity.id
_entity.type
_entity.pdbx_description
1 polymer ?
#
loop_
_entity_poly.entity_id
_entity_poly.type
_entity_poly.pdbx_seq_one_letter_code
_entity_poly.pdbx_strand_id
1 'polypeptide(L)'
;TLFRSGKYELTPEEREKIVEAINGNYKLPYEKRVLRNIVPFLGLEKPGSIASRIKLWHSGESRAGIFDNDEDSLSFAGKKVHGFEMAPILEVPDCLGPVLLYIFHRINLTLTGSPTIIVLDEAWALLDNPVFAPKIKNWLKVLRKLNGMVVFATQSPEDVAKSRISETLVQQTSTQIFLANMKGTSMYRDVFRLSNREFAIVKYTDPGSRFFLVKQNEDSVVARVDLNGMGEFIEVLSARSNTIRLLDKIREEVGDDPEVWLPIFRKKVLEIE
;
A
#
# COMPACT_ATOMS: atom_id res chain seq x y z
N THR A 1 7.09 2.96 15.24
CA THR A 1 6.50 4.34 15.29
C THR A 1 7.66 5.32 15.32
N LEU A 2 7.44 6.64 15.18
CA LEU A 2 8.56 7.61 15.16
C LEU A 2 9.48 7.49 16.39
N PHE A 3 8.92 7.17 17.55
CA PHE A 3 9.65 7.08 18.83
C PHE A 3 10.06 5.66 19.24
N ARG A 4 9.67 4.63 18.48
CA ARG A 4 9.99 3.23 18.78
C ARG A 4 10.90 2.67 17.71
N SER A 5 12.10 2.29 18.12
CA SER A 5 12.99 1.41 17.36
C SER A 5 13.18 0.12 18.14
N GLY A 6 13.09 -1.03 17.46
CA GLY A 6 13.22 -2.35 18.07
C GLY A 6 12.17 -2.65 19.15
N LYS A 7 12.60 -3.21 20.28
CA LYS A 7 11.74 -3.64 21.41
C LYS A 7 11.43 -2.53 22.42
N TYR A 8 11.82 -1.28 22.15
CA TYR A 8 11.63 -0.19 23.10
C TYR A 8 10.15 0.18 23.27
N GLU A 9 9.69 0.17 24.51
CA GLU A 9 8.36 0.61 24.90
C GLU A 9 8.45 1.94 25.65
N LEU A 10 7.64 2.91 25.24
CA LEU A 10 7.56 4.23 25.88
C LEU A 10 6.97 4.09 27.29
N THR A 11 7.64 4.70 28.27
CA THR A 11 7.11 4.79 29.63
C THR A 11 5.85 5.67 29.68
N PRO A 12 5.01 5.58 30.73
CA PRO A 12 3.87 6.47 30.91
C PRO A 12 4.27 7.96 30.85
N GLU A 13 5.35 8.32 31.54
CA GLU A 13 5.90 9.68 31.58
C GLU A 13 6.34 10.16 30.19
N GLU A 14 6.99 9.30 29.41
CA GLU A 14 7.38 9.65 28.04
C GLU A 14 6.16 9.86 27.13
N ARG A 15 5.10 9.09 27.33
CA ARG A 15 3.84 9.26 26.57
C ARG A 15 3.16 10.57 26.93
N GLU A 16 3.08 10.89 28.21
CA GLU A 16 2.53 12.16 28.68
C GLU A 16 3.32 13.33 28.07
N LYS A 17 4.65 13.26 28.11
CA LYS A 17 5.52 14.27 27.50
C LYS A 17 5.30 14.42 25.99
N ILE A 18 5.11 13.31 25.26
CA ILE A 18 4.78 13.36 23.83
C ILE A 18 3.43 14.06 23.61
N VAL A 19 2.41 13.77 24.44
CA VAL A 19 1.10 14.42 24.35
C VAL A 19 1.21 15.92 24.64
N GLU A 20 1.95 16.32 25.67
CA GLU A 20 2.23 17.72 25.97
C GLU A 20 2.94 18.43 24.82
N ALA A 21 3.94 17.79 24.21
CA ALA A 21 4.66 18.33 23.06
C ALA A 21 3.76 18.51 21.84
N ILE A 22 2.89 17.55 21.55
CA ILE A 22 1.89 17.65 20.48
C ILE A 22 0.94 18.82 20.77
N ASN A 23 0.38 18.89 21.98
CA ASN A 23 -0.53 19.97 22.38
C ASN A 23 0.15 21.35 22.34
N GLY A 24 1.41 21.44 22.72
CA GLY A 24 2.24 22.64 22.63
C GLY A 24 2.40 23.09 21.17
N ASN A 25 2.68 22.16 20.26
CA ASN A 25 2.78 22.44 18.84
C ASN A 25 1.45 22.97 18.24
N TYR A 26 0.31 22.44 18.67
CA TYR A 26 -1.00 22.94 18.24
C TYR A 26 -1.32 24.38 18.69
N LYS A 27 -0.58 24.95 19.65
CA LYS A 27 -0.67 26.36 20.04
C LYS A 27 0.04 27.30 19.07
N LEU A 28 0.94 26.78 18.23
CA LEU A 28 1.61 27.57 17.21
C LEU A 28 0.66 27.90 16.03
N PRO A 29 0.93 28.97 15.27
CA PRO A 29 0.30 29.20 13.96
C PRO A 29 0.41 27.95 13.07
N TYR A 30 -0.58 27.73 12.19
CA TYR A 30 -0.69 26.50 11.40
C TYR A 30 0.59 26.18 10.61
N GLU A 31 1.19 27.20 10.01
CA GLU A 31 2.40 27.15 9.19
C GLU A 31 3.66 26.79 10.01
N LYS A 32 3.56 26.83 11.34
CA LYS A 32 4.62 26.45 12.27
C LYS A 32 4.40 25.07 12.88
N ARG A 33 3.31 24.36 12.54
CA ARG A 33 2.99 23.03 13.08
C ARG A 33 3.73 21.90 12.36
N VAL A 34 5.04 22.02 12.27
CA VAL A 34 5.95 21.06 11.62
C VAL A 34 6.69 20.21 12.64
N LEU A 35 7.18 19.04 12.24
CA LEU A 35 7.75 18.04 13.16
C LEU A 35 8.95 18.58 13.95
N ARG A 36 9.84 19.35 13.31
CA ARG A 36 10.99 20.00 13.97
C ARG A 36 10.59 20.91 15.14
N ASN A 37 9.40 21.52 15.09
CA ASN A 37 8.94 22.44 16.12
C ASN A 37 8.32 21.72 17.34
N ILE A 38 8.09 20.41 17.24
CA ILE A 38 7.70 19.57 18.39
C ILE A 38 8.90 19.28 19.29
N VAL A 39 10.10 19.22 18.71
CA VAL A 39 11.33 18.74 19.39
C VAL A 39 11.70 19.54 20.64
N PRO A 40 11.62 20.89 20.67
CA PRO A 40 11.92 21.65 21.88
C PRO A 40 11.05 21.26 23.09
N PHE A 41 9.80 20.83 22.86
CA PHE A 41 8.90 20.39 23.92
C PHE A 41 9.23 18.98 24.45
N LEU A 42 10.00 18.19 23.70
CA LEU A 42 10.46 16.86 24.12
C LEU A 42 11.63 16.93 25.12
N GLY A 43 12.15 18.12 25.40
CA GLY A 43 13.28 18.39 26.29
C GLY A 43 14.64 18.20 25.62
N LEU A 44 15.70 18.23 26.43
CA LEU A 44 17.08 18.17 25.94
C LEU A 44 17.38 16.84 25.24
N GLU A 45 18.05 16.92 24.09
CA GLU A 45 18.60 15.77 23.39
C GLU A 45 19.73 15.14 24.22
N LYS A 46 19.44 13.97 24.79
CA LYS A 46 20.41 13.11 25.49
C LYS A 46 20.31 11.67 24.95
N PRO A 47 21.36 10.85 25.07
CA PRO A 47 21.28 9.44 24.73
C PRO A 47 20.06 8.77 25.39
N GLY A 48 19.21 8.11 24.59
CA GLY A 48 18.00 7.43 25.07
C GLY A 48 16.76 8.31 25.30
N SER A 49 16.89 9.64 25.27
CA SER A 49 15.76 10.58 25.39
C SER A 49 14.78 10.50 24.20
N ILE A 50 13.57 11.01 24.38
CA ILE A 50 12.57 11.10 23.30
C ILE A 50 13.07 12.00 22.16
N ALA A 51 13.73 13.10 22.49
CA ALA A 51 14.30 14.03 21.52
C ALA A 51 15.36 13.35 20.64
N SER A 52 16.26 12.54 21.20
CA SER A 52 17.25 11.81 20.39
C SER A 52 16.63 10.70 19.54
N ARG A 53 15.49 10.12 19.96
CA ARG A 53 14.77 9.08 19.19
C ARG A 53 14.10 9.63 17.94
N ILE A 54 13.64 10.87 17.95
CA ILE A 54 12.99 11.49 16.78
C ILE A 54 13.97 12.19 15.84
N LYS A 55 15.24 12.35 16.24
CA LYS A 55 16.27 13.09 15.50
C LYS A 55 16.27 12.84 13.99
N LEU A 56 16.31 11.58 13.59
CA LEU A 56 16.40 11.19 12.17
C LEU A 56 15.25 11.71 11.30
N TRP A 57 14.13 12.12 11.91
CA TRP A 57 12.89 12.49 11.25
C TRP A 57 12.70 13.99 11.06
N HIS A 58 13.66 14.84 11.45
CA HIS A 58 13.49 16.28 11.33
C HIS A 58 14.80 17.00 10.95
N SER A 59 14.68 18.27 10.58
CA SER A 59 15.79 19.22 10.43
C SER A 59 16.90 18.77 9.45
N GLY A 60 16.49 18.21 8.31
CA GLY A 60 17.41 17.83 7.23
C GLY A 60 18.11 16.48 7.43
N GLU A 61 17.78 15.75 8.49
CA GLU A 61 18.24 14.40 8.72
C GLU A 61 17.67 13.42 7.69
N SER A 62 18.27 12.22 7.61
CA SER A 62 18.01 11.23 6.55
C SER A 62 16.53 10.85 6.31
N ARG A 63 15.63 11.03 7.28
CA ARG A 63 14.19 10.73 7.18
C ARG A 63 13.31 11.97 7.27
N ALA A 64 13.91 13.16 7.35
CA ALA A 64 13.18 14.42 7.54
C ALA A 64 12.22 14.71 6.39
N GLY A 65 12.59 14.36 5.15
CA GLY A 65 11.74 14.57 3.97
C GLY A 65 10.39 13.83 4.00
N ILE A 66 10.20 12.88 4.91
CA ILE A 66 8.94 12.12 5.02
C ILE A 66 7.87 12.93 5.78
N PHE A 67 8.21 13.53 6.92
CA PHE A 67 7.23 14.13 7.84
C PHE A 67 7.55 15.56 8.28
N ASP A 68 8.76 16.07 8.03
CA ASP A 68 9.19 17.41 8.43
C ASP A 68 9.21 18.36 7.23
N ASN A 69 8.07 18.44 6.55
CA ASN A 69 7.81 19.35 5.46
C ASN A 69 7.00 20.54 5.94
N ASP A 70 7.18 21.71 5.32
CA ASP A 70 6.42 22.92 5.67
C ASP A 70 4.93 22.80 5.30
N GLU A 71 4.63 22.01 4.27
CA GLU A 71 3.28 21.70 3.82
C GLU A 71 3.06 20.19 3.70
N ASP A 72 1.85 19.75 4.02
CA ASP A 72 1.36 18.40 3.79
C ASP A 72 0.76 18.32 2.38
N SER A 73 1.54 17.83 1.41
CA SER A 73 1.11 17.73 0.01
C SER A 73 0.11 16.60 -0.25
N LEU A 74 -0.09 15.68 0.70
CA LEU A 74 -1.02 14.58 0.51
C LEU A 74 -2.44 15.11 0.59
N SER A 75 -3.15 15.14 -0.53
CA SER A 75 -4.55 15.54 -0.61
C SER A 75 -5.39 14.52 -1.36
N PHE A 76 -6.53 14.18 -0.76
CA PHE A 76 -7.57 13.35 -1.37
C PHE A 76 -8.65 14.19 -2.07
N ALA A 77 -8.52 15.52 -2.05
CA ALA A 77 -9.48 16.41 -2.68
C ALA A 77 -9.30 16.44 -4.21
N GLY A 78 -10.41 16.46 -4.95
CA GLY A 78 -10.42 16.71 -6.40
C GLY A 78 -9.95 15.56 -7.29
N LYS A 79 -9.52 14.42 -6.72
CA LYS A 79 -9.09 13.23 -7.49
C LYS A 79 -9.87 11.99 -7.02
N LYS A 80 -10.09 11.05 -7.94
CA LYS A 80 -10.80 9.78 -7.66
C LYS A 80 -9.86 8.61 -7.41
N VAL A 81 -8.63 8.70 -7.93
CA VAL A 81 -7.62 7.64 -7.87
C VAL A 81 -6.36 8.21 -7.24
N HIS A 82 -5.83 7.48 -6.27
CA HIS A 82 -4.61 7.82 -5.54
C HIS A 82 -3.70 6.59 -5.55
N GLY A 83 -2.47 6.78 -6.01
CA GLY A 83 -1.42 5.74 -5.99
C GLY A 83 -0.35 6.10 -4.96
N PHE A 84 0.11 5.11 -4.22
CA PHE A 84 1.25 5.23 -3.32
C PHE A 84 2.32 4.24 -3.78
N GLU A 85 3.45 4.74 -4.24
CA GLU A 85 4.61 3.89 -4.55
C GLU A 85 5.30 3.52 -3.22
N MET A 86 5.24 2.24 -2.87
CA MET A 86 5.67 1.73 -1.57
C MET A 86 7.03 1.04 -1.61
N ALA A 87 7.54 0.66 -2.79
CA ALA A 87 8.81 -0.07 -2.90
C ALA A 87 9.98 0.66 -2.21
N PRO A 88 10.20 1.98 -2.40
CA PRO A 88 11.29 2.67 -1.71
C PRO A 88 11.13 2.68 -0.18
N ILE A 89 9.89 2.65 0.32
CA ILE A 89 9.60 2.63 1.76
C ILE A 89 9.79 1.22 2.35
N LEU A 90 9.50 0.18 1.57
CA LEU A 90 9.74 -1.22 1.97
C LEU A 90 11.23 -1.52 2.16
N GLU A 91 12.10 -0.84 1.40
CA GLU A 91 13.57 -0.94 1.54
C GLU A 91 14.10 -0.29 2.83
N VAL A 92 13.29 0.53 3.51
CA VAL A 92 13.65 1.19 4.78
C VAL A 92 12.67 0.77 5.89
N PRO A 93 12.87 -0.40 6.55
CA PRO A 93 11.90 -1.00 7.47
C PRO A 93 11.44 -0.08 8.62
N ASP A 94 12.34 0.78 9.11
CA ASP A 94 12.03 1.75 10.15
C ASP A 94 11.02 2.83 9.69
N CYS A 95 10.98 3.13 8.38
CA CYS A 95 10.07 4.10 7.76
C CYS A 95 8.68 3.53 7.49
N LEU A 96 8.62 2.24 7.15
CA LEU A 96 7.38 1.55 6.83
C LEU A 96 6.31 1.72 7.92
N GLY A 97 6.72 1.57 9.19
CA GLY A 97 5.89 1.75 10.38
C GLY A 97 5.11 3.10 10.39
N PRO A 98 5.83 4.22 10.52
CA PRO A 98 5.20 5.54 10.53
C PRO A 98 4.44 5.90 9.24
N VAL A 99 5.00 5.61 8.06
CA VAL A 99 4.39 5.99 6.77
C VAL A 99 3.03 5.35 6.59
N LEU A 100 2.92 4.05 6.80
CA LEU A 100 1.62 3.36 6.68
C LEU A 100 0.63 3.80 7.75
N LEU A 101 1.06 4.05 8.99
CA LEU A 101 0.16 4.57 10.02
C LEU A 101 -0.48 5.89 9.59
N TYR A 102 0.31 6.77 8.99
CA TYR A 102 -0.14 8.05 8.50
C TYR A 102 -1.05 7.92 7.27
N ILE A 103 -0.66 7.14 6.25
CA ILE A 103 -1.51 6.87 5.08
C ILE A 103 -2.86 6.26 5.50
N PHE A 104 -2.85 5.27 6.39
CA PHE A 104 -4.07 4.66 6.91
C PHE A 104 -4.94 5.66 7.67
N HIS A 105 -4.33 6.54 8.47
CA HIS A 105 -5.07 7.59 9.16
C HIS A 105 -5.77 8.51 8.16
N ARG A 106 -5.06 8.98 7.13
CA ARG A 106 -5.61 9.86 6.10
C ARG A 106 -6.73 9.18 5.30
N ILE A 107 -6.54 7.92 4.90
CA ILE A 107 -7.60 7.12 4.25
C ILE A 107 -8.82 6.99 5.17
N ASN A 108 -8.62 6.70 6.46
CA ASN A 108 -9.76 6.56 7.38
C ASN A 108 -10.60 7.84 7.48
N LEU A 109 -9.99 9.02 7.39
CA LEU A 109 -10.71 10.29 7.38
C LEU A 109 -11.57 10.48 6.12
N THR A 110 -11.26 9.81 5.00
CA THR A 110 -12.05 9.92 3.77
C THR A 110 -13.23 8.93 3.73
N LEU A 111 -13.25 7.92 4.60
CA LEU A 111 -14.28 6.87 4.65
C LEU A 111 -15.58 7.38 5.31
N THR A 112 -16.28 8.26 4.60
CA THR A 112 -17.51 8.93 5.05
C THR A 112 -18.80 8.21 4.63
N GLY A 113 -18.70 7.00 4.06
CA GLY A 113 -19.83 6.24 3.48
C GLY A 113 -19.92 6.31 1.95
N SER A 114 -19.06 7.11 1.31
CA SER A 114 -18.89 7.09 -0.15
C SER A 114 -18.23 5.78 -0.61
N PRO A 115 -18.65 5.20 -1.76
CA PRO A 115 -18.04 3.99 -2.30
C PRO A 115 -16.52 4.15 -2.42
N THR A 116 -15.77 3.31 -1.71
CA THR A 116 -14.31 3.40 -1.66
C THR A 116 -13.68 2.03 -1.92
N ILE A 117 -12.71 1.97 -2.83
CA ILE A 117 -11.91 0.78 -3.09
C ILE A 117 -10.50 1.05 -2.62
N ILE A 118 -10.00 0.21 -1.71
CA ILE A 118 -8.61 0.23 -1.27
C ILE A 118 -7.92 -0.99 -1.87
N VAL A 119 -6.97 -0.77 -2.78
CA VAL A 119 -6.17 -1.85 -3.38
C VAL A 119 -4.84 -1.93 -2.65
N LEU A 120 -4.52 -3.11 -2.14
CA LEU A 120 -3.27 -3.45 -1.50
C LEU A 120 -2.54 -4.45 -2.40
N ASP A 121 -1.66 -3.93 -3.24
CA ASP A 121 -0.83 -4.71 -4.16
C ASP A 121 0.48 -5.12 -3.48
N GLU A 122 0.85 -6.40 -3.57
CA GLU A 122 2.05 -6.99 -2.94
C GLU A 122 2.21 -6.66 -1.43
N ALA A 123 1.10 -6.46 -0.74
CA ALA A 123 1.08 -6.06 0.66
C ALA A 123 1.37 -7.20 1.65
N TRP A 124 1.89 -8.36 1.20
CA TRP A 124 2.19 -9.51 2.05
C TRP A 124 3.18 -9.16 3.16
N ALA A 125 4.16 -8.29 2.86
CA ALA A 125 5.11 -7.77 3.84
C ALA A 125 4.41 -7.06 5.02
N LEU A 126 3.20 -6.53 4.81
CA LEU A 126 2.40 -5.87 5.83
C LEU A 126 1.59 -6.85 6.68
N LEU A 127 1.28 -8.04 6.14
CA LEU A 127 0.44 -9.04 6.81
C LEU A 127 1.15 -9.73 7.99
N ASP A 128 2.48 -9.78 7.97
CA ASP A 128 3.28 -10.35 9.07
C ASP A 128 3.78 -9.31 10.07
N ASN A 129 3.59 -8.03 9.77
CA ASN A 129 4.01 -6.96 10.65
C ASN A 129 3.10 -6.89 11.90
N PRO A 130 3.65 -6.94 13.13
CA PRO A 130 2.87 -7.00 14.36
C PRO A 130 2.01 -5.75 14.62
N VAL A 131 2.35 -4.61 14.01
CA VAL A 131 1.59 -3.37 14.13
C VAL A 131 0.48 -3.29 13.08
N PHE A 132 0.71 -3.81 11.87
CA PHE A 132 -0.19 -3.63 10.74
C PHE A 132 -1.18 -4.76 10.53
N ALA A 133 -0.77 -6.00 10.77
CA ALA A 133 -1.68 -7.15 10.67
C ALA A 133 -2.98 -6.92 11.46
N PRO A 134 -2.96 -6.38 12.70
CA PRO A 134 -4.20 -6.05 13.42
C PRO A 134 -5.04 -4.93 12.76
N LYS A 135 -4.40 -3.95 12.12
CA LYS A 135 -5.08 -2.83 11.44
C LYS A 135 -5.78 -3.30 10.16
N ILE A 136 -5.09 -4.08 9.35
CA ILE A 136 -5.65 -4.71 8.15
C ILE A 136 -6.82 -5.62 8.54
N LYS A 137 -6.63 -6.43 9.59
CA LYS A 137 -7.70 -7.27 10.17
C LYS A 137 -8.92 -6.46 10.60
N ASN A 138 -8.73 -5.26 11.16
CA ASN A 138 -9.82 -4.37 11.53
C ASN A 138 -10.51 -3.76 10.30
N TRP A 139 -9.75 -3.32 9.30
CA TRP A 139 -10.29 -2.82 8.03
C TRP A 139 -11.18 -3.84 7.33
N LEU A 140 -10.74 -5.10 7.23
CA LEU A 140 -11.54 -6.20 6.68
C LEU A 140 -12.92 -6.34 7.35
N LYS A 141 -13.02 -6.05 8.65
CA LYS A 141 -14.28 -6.18 9.41
C LYS A 141 -15.16 -4.94 9.32
N VAL A 142 -14.56 -3.74 9.25
CA VAL A 142 -15.28 -2.47 9.41
C VAL A 142 -15.60 -1.80 8.07
N LEU A 143 -14.75 -1.96 7.04
CA LEU A 143 -14.88 -1.21 5.79
C LEU A 143 -16.22 -1.40 5.08
N ARG A 144 -16.79 -2.61 5.13
CA ARG A 144 -18.12 -2.86 4.56
C ARG A 144 -19.19 -1.93 5.15
N LYS A 145 -19.11 -1.60 6.45
CA LYS A 145 -20.06 -0.68 7.11
C LYS A 145 -19.90 0.76 6.63
N LEU A 146 -18.74 1.10 6.06
CA LEU A 146 -18.40 2.42 5.53
C LEU A 146 -18.53 2.47 4.01
N ASN A 147 -19.25 1.50 3.39
CA ASN A 147 -19.38 1.36 1.94
C ASN A 147 -18.01 1.23 1.22
N GLY A 148 -17.04 0.64 1.91
CA GLY A 148 -15.70 0.40 1.40
C GLY A 148 -15.43 -1.08 1.18
N MET A 149 -14.50 -1.38 0.27
CA MET A 149 -13.92 -2.72 0.12
C MET A 149 -12.39 -2.67 0.01
N VAL A 150 -11.76 -3.77 0.39
CA VAL A 150 -10.32 -3.98 0.20
C VAL A 150 -10.12 -5.05 -0.86
N VAL A 151 -9.20 -4.78 -1.78
CA VAL A 151 -8.70 -5.75 -2.75
C VAL A 151 -7.26 -6.06 -2.35
N PHE A 152 -6.96 -7.35 -2.12
CA PHE A 152 -5.60 -7.82 -1.96
C PHE A 152 -5.15 -8.46 -3.26
N ALA A 153 -4.06 -7.96 -3.83
CA ALA A 153 -3.39 -8.54 -4.98
C ALA A 153 -2.01 -9.04 -4.55
N THR A 154 -1.66 -10.26 -4.93
CA THR A 154 -0.37 -10.88 -4.61
C THR A 154 0.00 -11.88 -5.69
N GLN A 155 1.29 -11.96 -6.01
CA GLN A 155 1.86 -13.01 -6.85
C GLN A 155 2.12 -14.31 -6.06
N SER A 156 2.11 -14.25 -4.73
CA SER A 156 2.37 -15.38 -3.84
C SER A 156 1.20 -15.62 -2.87
N PRO A 157 0.15 -16.34 -3.30
CA PRO A 157 -0.95 -16.75 -2.43
C PRO A 157 -0.50 -17.60 -1.25
N GLU A 158 0.59 -18.37 -1.42
CA GLU A 158 1.20 -19.14 -0.35
C GLU A 158 1.69 -18.28 0.82
N ASP A 159 2.18 -17.07 0.58
CA ASP A 159 2.62 -16.17 1.66
C ASP A 159 1.42 -15.62 2.42
N VAL A 160 0.32 -15.33 1.72
CA VAL A 160 -0.96 -15.00 2.35
C VAL A 160 -1.44 -16.17 3.22
N ALA A 161 -1.33 -17.40 2.73
CA ALA A 161 -1.75 -18.61 3.44
C ALA A 161 -0.96 -18.85 4.73
N LYS A 162 0.33 -18.48 4.75
CA LYS A 162 1.22 -18.61 5.92
C LYS A 162 1.16 -17.41 6.87
N SER A 163 0.57 -16.30 6.43
CA SER A 163 0.53 -15.07 7.22
C SER A 163 -0.24 -15.21 8.54
N ARG A 164 0.10 -14.38 9.52
CA ARG A 164 -0.57 -14.35 10.85
C ARG A 164 -2.07 -14.05 10.80
N ILE A 165 -2.56 -13.49 9.69
CA ILE A 165 -3.96 -13.12 9.50
C ILE A 165 -4.64 -13.91 8.39
N SER A 166 -4.04 -15.00 7.92
CA SER A 166 -4.54 -15.85 6.84
C SER A 166 -6.00 -16.26 7.03
N GLU A 167 -6.35 -16.77 8.20
CA GLU A 167 -7.72 -17.19 8.52
C GLU A 167 -8.71 -16.02 8.37
N THR A 168 -8.35 -14.84 8.87
CA THR A 168 -9.25 -13.68 8.76
C THR A 168 -9.33 -13.16 7.33
N LEU A 169 -8.24 -13.20 6.56
CA LEU A 169 -8.27 -12.86 5.14
C LEU A 169 -9.22 -13.79 4.39
N VAL A 170 -9.09 -15.11 4.56
CA VAL A 170 -9.96 -16.07 3.89
C VAL A 170 -11.42 -15.89 4.31
N GLN A 171 -11.71 -15.76 5.61
CA GLN A 171 -13.08 -15.64 6.12
C GLN A 171 -13.77 -14.33 5.75
N GLN A 172 -13.02 -13.22 5.65
CA GLN A 172 -13.59 -11.90 5.34
C GLN A 172 -13.58 -11.60 3.83
N THR A 173 -12.87 -12.39 3.04
CA THR A 173 -12.81 -12.23 1.58
C THR A 173 -13.93 -13.03 0.92
N SER A 174 -15.02 -12.34 0.61
CA SER A 174 -16.19 -12.94 -0.05
C SER A 174 -15.93 -13.36 -1.50
N THR A 175 -15.04 -12.65 -2.20
CA THR A 175 -14.72 -12.88 -3.61
C THR A 175 -13.25 -13.17 -3.76
N GLN A 176 -12.91 -14.33 -4.30
CA GLN A 176 -11.54 -14.74 -4.57
C GLN A 176 -11.36 -14.91 -6.07
N ILE A 177 -10.29 -14.32 -6.61
CA ILE A 177 -9.94 -14.40 -8.02
C ILE A 177 -8.60 -15.11 -8.12
N PHE A 178 -8.58 -16.28 -8.77
CA PHE A 178 -7.37 -17.07 -8.97
C PHE A 178 -7.01 -17.10 -10.45
N LEU A 179 -5.86 -16.50 -10.76
CA LEU A 179 -5.21 -16.64 -12.06
C LEU A 179 -4.53 -18.01 -12.16
N ALA A 180 -4.18 -18.41 -13.39
CA ALA A 180 -3.44 -19.63 -13.64
C ALA A 180 -2.12 -19.67 -12.84
N ASN A 181 -1.93 -20.73 -12.04
CA ASN A 181 -0.71 -20.98 -11.29
C ASN A 181 -0.31 -22.46 -11.34
N MET A 182 0.55 -22.81 -12.28
CA MET A 182 1.10 -24.17 -12.44
C MET A 182 1.90 -24.65 -11.22
N LYS A 183 2.45 -23.71 -10.43
CA LYS A 183 3.22 -24.00 -9.21
C LYS A 183 2.32 -24.16 -7.98
N GLY A 184 1.00 -24.01 -8.13
CA GLY A 184 0.05 -24.08 -7.03
C GLY A 184 0.20 -25.35 -6.19
N THR A 185 0.24 -25.16 -4.88
CA THR A 185 0.39 -26.21 -3.86
C THR A 185 -0.96 -26.65 -3.28
N SER A 186 -0.98 -27.60 -2.33
CA SER A 186 -2.22 -28.01 -1.65
C SER A 186 -2.88 -26.87 -0.86
N MET A 187 -2.14 -25.80 -0.52
CA MET A 187 -2.66 -24.64 0.21
C MET A 187 -3.87 -23.97 -0.47
N TYR A 188 -3.96 -24.05 -1.80
CA TYR A 188 -5.14 -23.61 -2.55
C TYR A 188 -6.42 -24.32 -2.11
N ARG A 189 -6.33 -25.62 -1.77
CA ARG A 189 -7.46 -26.38 -1.23
C ARG A 189 -7.57 -26.22 0.28
N ASP A 190 -6.45 -26.35 0.97
CA ASP A 190 -6.42 -26.46 2.43
C ASP A 190 -6.76 -25.12 3.12
N VAL A 191 -6.28 -24.01 2.56
CA VAL A 191 -6.44 -22.65 3.13
C VAL A 191 -7.51 -21.87 2.38
N PHE A 192 -7.44 -21.82 1.04
CA PHE A 192 -8.38 -21.06 0.22
C PHE A 192 -9.68 -21.81 -0.12
N ARG A 193 -9.84 -23.04 0.38
CA ARG A 193 -11.07 -23.84 0.25
C ARG A 193 -11.49 -24.10 -1.19
N LEU A 194 -10.53 -24.20 -2.12
CA LEU A 194 -10.83 -24.69 -3.46
C LEU A 194 -11.13 -26.19 -3.43
N SER A 195 -12.16 -26.60 -4.17
CA SER A 195 -12.41 -27.99 -4.49
C SER A 195 -11.31 -28.57 -5.39
N ASN A 196 -11.26 -29.90 -5.52
CA ASN A 196 -10.31 -30.55 -6.43
C ASN A 196 -10.47 -30.09 -7.89
N ARG A 197 -11.71 -29.78 -8.33
CA ARG A 197 -11.98 -29.31 -9.69
C ARG A 197 -11.54 -27.86 -9.87
N GLU A 198 -11.87 -26.98 -8.92
CA GLU A 198 -11.44 -25.58 -8.92
C GLU A 198 -9.91 -25.47 -8.92
N PHE A 199 -9.24 -26.25 -8.07
CA PHE A 199 -7.79 -26.28 -8.04
C PHE A 199 -7.17 -26.82 -9.33
N ALA A 200 -7.77 -27.85 -9.94
CA ALA A 200 -7.31 -28.36 -11.24
C ALA A 200 -7.40 -27.28 -12.33
N ILE A 201 -8.46 -26.46 -12.34
CA ILE A 201 -8.57 -25.32 -13.25
C ILE A 201 -7.41 -24.35 -13.01
N VAL A 202 -7.19 -23.91 -11.78
CA VAL A 202 -6.10 -22.97 -11.45
C VAL A 202 -4.72 -23.53 -11.83
N LYS A 203 -4.48 -24.82 -11.60
CA LYS A 203 -3.17 -25.44 -11.81
C LYS A 203 -2.84 -25.76 -13.26
N TYR A 204 -3.84 -26.15 -14.06
CA TYR A 204 -3.60 -26.67 -15.41
C TYR A 204 -4.10 -25.73 -16.52
N THR A 205 -4.76 -24.62 -16.19
CA THR A 205 -5.09 -23.59 -17.17
C THR A 205 -3.80 -22.97 -17.72
N ASP A 206 -3.71 -22.86 -19.04
CA ASP A 206 -2.64 -22.12 -19.69
C ASP A 206 -2.72 -20.64 -19.31
N PRO A 207 -1.66 -20.03 -18.71
CA PRO A 207 -1.64 -18.61 -18.40
C PRO A 207 -1.89 -17.71 -19.63
N GLY A 208 -1.50 -18.16 -20.84
CA GLY A 208 -1.72 -17.41 -22.09
C GLY A 208 -3.20 -17.33 -22.49
N SER A 209 -4.04 -18.25 -22.02
CA SER A 209 -5.46 -18.31 -22.37
C SER A 209 -6.31 -17.19 -21.76
N ARG A 210 -5.79 -16.53 -20.71
CA ARG A 210 -6.46 -15.47 -19.93
C ARG A 210 -7.72 -15.92 -19.19
N PHE A 211 -7.90 -17.23 -19.03
CA PHE A 211 -8.93 -17.77 -18.16
C PHE A 211 -8.50 -17.70 -16.69
N PHE A 212 -9.46 -17.44 -15.82
CA PHE A 212 -9.27 -17.38 -14.37
C PHE A 212 -10.53 -17.84 -13.65
N LEU A 213 -10.34 -18.28 -12.40
CA LEU A 213 -11.43 -18.71 -11.54
C LEU A 213 -11.89 -17.54 -10.67
N VAL A 214 -13.18 -17.25 -10.67
CA VAL A 214 -13.82 -16.39 -9.67
C VAL A 214 -14.63 -17.29 -8.74
N LYS A 215 -14.34 -17.24 -7.45
CA LYS A 215 -15.05 -17.98 -6.40
C LYS A 215 -15.75 -17.01 -5.47
N GLN A 216 -17.01 -17.27 -5.19
CA GLN A 216 -17.80 -16.58 -4.17
C GLN A 216 -18.54 -17.63 -3.33
N ASN A 217 -18.08 -17.80 -2.09
CA ASN A 217 -18.56 -18.87 -1.21
C ASN A 217 -18.42 -20.27 -1.88
N GLU A 218 -19.53 -20.98 -2.05
CA GLU A 218 -19.57 -22.32 -2.68
C GLU A 218 -19.67 -22.26 -4.20
N ASP A 219 -20.00 -21.10 -4.77
CA ASP A 219 -20.14 -20.93 -6.21
C ASP A 219 -18.80 -20.51 -6.84
N SER A 220 -18.53 -21.01 -8.04
CA SER A 220 -17.42 -20.53 -8.85
C SER A 220 -17.74 -20.51 -10.33
N VAL A 221 -17.12 -19.55 -11.01
CA VAL A 221 -17.22 -19.37 -12.45
C VAL A 221 -15.83 -19.26 -13.04
N VAL A 222 -15.65 -19.85 -14.22
CA VAL A 222 -14.45 -19.65 -15.02
C VAL A 222 -14.75 -18.50 -15.99
N ALA A 223 -14.02 -17.40 -15.82
CA ALA A 223 -14.13 -16.22 -16.66
C ALA A 223 -12.88 -16.07 -17.52
N ARG A 224 -13.00 -15.33 -18.63
CA ARG A 224 -11.87 -14.96 -19.49
C ARG A 224 -11.78 -13.46 -19.55
N VAL A 225 -10.57 -12.92 -19.39
CA VAL A 225 -10.32 -11.51 -19.63
C VAL A 225 -10.13 -11.30 -21.12
N ASP A 226 -11.01 -10.49 -21.72
CA ASP A 226 -10.83 -9.97 -23.07
C ASP A 226 -10.09 -8.63 -22.99
N LEU A 227 -8.94 -8.56 -23.66
CA LEU A 227 -8.13 -7.34 -23.75
C LEU A 227 -8.13 -6.77 -25.18
N ASN A 228 -9.01 -7.27 -26.04
CA ASN A 228 -9.13 -6.77 -27.40
C ASN A 228 -9.45 -5.26 -27.37
N GLY A 229 -8.75 -4.48 -28.19
CA GLY A 229 -8.86 -3.02 -28.19
C GLY A 229 -8.14 -2.30 -27.04
N MET A 230 -7.45 -2.99 -26.12
CA MET A 230 -6.70 -2.37 -25.03
C MET A 230 -5.19 -2.22 -25.27
N GLY A 231 -4.70 -2.42 -26.50
CA GLY A 231 -3.26 -2.40 -26.79
C GLY A 231 -2.53 -1.15 -26.29
N GLU A 232 -3.11 0.04 -26.53
CA GLU A 232 -2.52 1.31 -26.07
C GLU A 232 -2.47 1.47 -24.54
N PHE A 233 -3.33 0.76 -23.80
CA PHE A 233 -3.35 0.78 -22.34
C PHE A 233 -2.45 -0.29 -21.76
N ILE A 234 -2.38 -1.47 -22.38
CA ILE A 234 -1.55 -2.58 -21.92
C ILE A 234 -0.09 -2.17 -21.84
N GLU A 235 0.40 -1.41 -22.81
CA GLU A 235 1.81 -0.98 -22.81
C GLU A 235 2.12 0.03 -21.71
N VAL A 236 1.16 0.90 -21.37
CA VAL A 236 1.26 1.79 -20.21
C VAL A 236 1.19 0.98 -18.90
N LEU A 237 0.27 0.02 -18.81
CA LEU A 237 0.03 -0.77 -17.60
C LEU A 237 1.12 -1.81 -17.32
N SER A 238 1.79 -2.32 -18.36
CA SER A 238 2.78 -3.39 -18.23
C SER A 238 4.11 -2.91 -17.65
N ALA A 239 4.41 -1.61 -17.75
CA ALA A 239 5.58 -0.95 -17.18
C ALA A 239 6.90 -1.77 -17.35
N ARG A 240 7.12 -2.33 -18.54
CA ARG A 240 8.32 -3.12 -18.83
C ARG A 240 9.56 -2.23 -18.82
N SER A 241 10.73 -2.78 -18.48
CA SER A 241 11.95 -1.99 -18.34
C SER A 241 12.35 -1.25 -19.63
N ASN A 242 12.06 -1.79 -20.81
CA ASN A 242 12.29 -1.14 -22.10
C ASN A 242 11.32 0.02 -22.35
N THR A 243 10.02 -0.15 -22.03
CA THR A 243 9.02 0.91 -22.21
C THR A 243 9.19 2.03 -21.19
N ILE A 244 9.62 1.73 -19.96
CA ILE A 244 10.01 2.76 -18.97
C ILE A 244 11.17 3.61 -19.50
N ARG A 245 12.24 2.99 -20.02
CA ARG A 245 13.37 3.75 -20.60
C ARG A 245 12.97 4.62 -21.78
N LEU A 246 12.02 4.15 -22.59
CA LEU A 246 11.44 4.94 -23.68
C LEU A 246 10.67 6.15 -23.13
N LEU A 247 9.83 5.92 -22.11
CA LEU A 247 9.09 6.97 -21.42
C LEU A 247 10.02 8.04 -20.84
N ASP A 248 11.10 7.64 -20.17
CA ASP A 248 12.06 8.57 -19.57
C ASP A 248 12.69 9.48 -20.62
N LYS A 249 13.12 8.92 -21.77
CA LYS A 249 13.64 9.71 -22.90
C LYS A 249 12.60 10.70 -23.45
N ILE A 250 11.34 10.27 -23.57
CA ILE A 250 10.27 11.16 -24.03
C ILE A 250 10.08 12.31 -23.04
N ARG A 251 10.05 12.01 -21.73
CA ARG A 251 9.90 13.03 -20.68
C ARG A 251 11.09 13.99 -20.60
N GLU A 252 12.30 13.54 -20.89
CA GLU A 252 13.47 14.41 -21.05
C GLU A 252 13.30 15.41 -22.21
N GLU A 253 12.62 15.00 -23.29
CA GLU A 253 12.38 15.85 -24.47
C GLU A 253 11.18 16.81 -24.29
N VAL A 254 10.08 16.35 -23.68
CA VAL A 254 8.79 17.08 -23.70
C VAL A 254 8.24 17.43 -22.30
N GLY A 255 8.90 17.00 -21.23
CA GLY A 255 8.49 17.23 -19.85
C GLY A 255 7.53 16.18 -19.30
N ASP A 256 7.03 16.44 -18.09
CA ASP A 256 6.29 15.48 -17.26
C ASP A 256 4.77 15.48 -17.46
N ASP A 257 4.24 16.37 -18.31
CA ASP A 257 2.80 16.50 -18.55
C ASP A 257 2.26 15.29 -19.35
N PRO A 258 1.39 14.44 -18.76
CA PRO A 258 0.82 13.27 -19.43
C PRO A 258 0.04 13.60 -20.70
N GLU A 259 -0.58 14.78 -20.78
CA GLU A 259 -1.29 15.19 -21.99
C GLU A 259 -0.34 15.40 -23.18
N VAL A 260 0.97 15.59 -22.90
CA VAL A 260 2.02 15.78 -23.90
C VAL A 260 2.77 14.48 -24.17
N TRP A 261 3.29 13.80 -23.13
CA TRP A 261 4.14 12.62 -23.34
C TRP A 261 3.36 11.35 -23.70
N LEU A 262 2.11 11.19 -23.24
CA LEU A 262 1.36 9.94 -23.43
C LEU A 262 1.02 9.65 -24.90
N PRO A 263 0.56 10.63 -25.71
CA PRO A 263 0.35 10.41 -27.14
C PRO A 263 1.62 10.01 -27.89
N ILE A 264 2.77 10.62 -27.53
CA ILE A 264 4.07 10.33 -28.14
C ILE A 264 4.53 8.92 -27.77
N PHE A 265 4.39 8.56 -26.49
CA PHE A 265 4.73 7.24 -25.98
C PHE A 265 3.92 6.15 -26.70
N ARG A 266 2.59 6.31 -26.79
CA ARG A 266 1.71 5.34 -27.48
C ARG A 266 2.14 5.13 -28.93
N LYS A 267 2.49 6.20 -29.64
CA LYS A 267 2.96 6.10 -31.02
C LYS A 267 4.30 5.36 -31.11
N LYS A 268 5.29 5.73 -30.28
CA LYS A 268 6.63 5.12 -30.32
C LYS A 268 6.64 3.65 -29.88
N VAL A 269 5.76 3.23 -28.96
CA VAL A 269 5.70 1.82 -28.56
C VAL A 269 5.18 0.92 -29.69
N LEU A 270 4.18 1.38 -30.43
CA LEU A 270 3.66 0.64 -31.60
C LEU A 270 4.68 0.49 -32.74
N GLU A 271 5.71 1.33 -32.79
CA GLU A 271 6.81 1.24 -33.77
C GLU A 271 7.89 0.20 -33.38
N ILE A 272 7.86 -0.30 -32.14
CA ILE A 272 8.86 -1.23 -31.58
C ILE A 272 8.31 -2.68 -31.49
N GLU A 273 6.99 -2.88 -31.57
CA GLU A 273 6.32 -4.20 -31.65
C GLU A 273 6.22 -4.72 -33.09
#